data_AF-A0A4C1YMB2-F1
#
_entry.id   AF-A0A4C1YMB2-F1
#
_cell.length_a   1.000
_cell.length_b   1.000
_cell.length_c   1.000
_cell.angle_alpha   90.00
_cell.angle_beta   90.00
_cell.angle_gamma   90.00
#
_symmetry.space_group_name_H-M   'P 1'
#
loop_
_entity.id
_entity.type
_entity.pdbx_description
1 polymer ?
#
loop_
_entity_poly.entity_id
_entity_poly.type
_entity_poly.pdbx_seq_one_letter_code
_entity_poly.pdbx_strand_id
1 'polypeptide(L)'
;MQKEINIRIGNAWKRFWSLKEVMKNPHILMKDKTTVFNSCILPCLTYGAQTWALTNKQSRALRVCQNRMERSMLNIKLQDKIKLTNIRNKTKVEDVTYTMKKLKSKWVEHMIRSKKKKWTKEVTVWCPRYGKRR
;
A
#
# COMPACT_ATOMS: atom_id res chain seq x y z
N MET A 1 10.94 -8.30 -8.86
CA MET A 1 10.03 -7.29 -8.27
C MET A 1 8.65 -7.20 -8.96
N GLN A 2 8.56 -7.10 -10.29
CA GLN A 2 7.25 -6.96 -10.97
C GLN A 2 6.29 -8.14 -10.70
N LYS A 3 6.80 -9.38 -10.75
CA LYS A 3 6.03 -10.59 -10.41
C LYS A 3 5.43 -10.52 -9.01
N GLU A 4 6.24 -10.08 -8.03
CA GLU A 4 5.82 -9.92 -6.64
C GLU A 4 4.67 -8.93 -6.49
N ILE A 5 4.75 -7.77 -7.16
CA ILE A 5 3.69 -6.76 -7.13
C ILE A 5 2.39 -7.32 -7.70
N ASN A 6 2.46 -8.06 -8.81
CA ASN A 6 1.28 -8.68 -9.42
C ASN A 6 0.65 -9.71 -8.46
N ILE A 7 1.45 -10.50 -7.75
CA ILE A 7 0.97 -11.43 -6.71
C ILE A 7 0.26 -10.66 -5.59
N ARG A 8 0.84 -9.55 -5.11
CA ARG A 8 0.25 -8.74 -4.03
C ARG A 8 -1.07 -8.10 -4.45
N ILE A 9 -1.15 -7.59 -5.68
CA ILE A 9 -2.39 -7.08 -6.28
C ILE A 9 -3.44 -8.19 -6.34
N GLY A 10 -3.07 -9.39 -6.81
CA GLY A 10 -3.97 -10.54 -6.86
C GLY A 10 -4.49 -10.95 -5.48
N ASN A 11 -3.60 -11.04 -4.49
CA ASN A 11 -3.96 -11.39 -3.11
C ASN A 11 -4.85 -10.34 -2.46
N ALA A 12 -4.56 -9.05 -2.67
CA ALA A 12 -5.39 -7.97 -2.16
C ALA A 12 -6.81 -8.02 -2.76
N TRP A 13 -6.95 -8.32 -4.06
CA TRP A 13 -8.26 -8.53 -4.68
C TRP A 13 -8.99 -9.75 -4.14
N LYS A 14 -8.31 -10.88 -3.97
CA LYS A 14 -8.90 -12.07 -3.33
C LYS A 14 -9.43 -11.72 -1.93
N ARG A 15 -8.64 -10.98 -1.14
CA ARG A 15 -9.06 -10.53 0.19
C ARG A 15 -10.26 -9.57 0.13
N PHE A 16 -10.24 -8.60 -0.77
CA PHE A 16 -11.38 -7.69 -0.99
C PHE A 16 -12.67 -8.46 -1.30
N TRP A 17 -12.62 -9.41 -2.22
CA TRP A 17 -13.80 -10.19 -2.61
C TRP A 17 -14.27 -11.17 -1.54
N SER A 18 -13.36 -11.73 -0.73
CA SER A 18 -13.75 -12.51 0.45
C SER A 18 -14.54 -11.68 1.47
N LEU A 19 -14.33 -10.35 1.49
CA LEU A 19 -15.01 -9.40 2.38
C LEU A 19 -16.07 -8.58 1.63
N LYS A 20 -16.58 -9.09 0.49
CA LYS A 20 -17.56 -8.37 -0.35
C LYS A 20 -18.81 -7.95 0.42
N GLU A 21 -19.28 -8.79 1.35
CA GLU A 21 -20.48 -8.55 2.15
C GLU A 21 -20.31 -7.34 3.08
N VAL A 22 -19.08 -7.02 3.47
CA VAL A 22 -18.79 -5.80 4.24
C VAL A 22 -18.49 -4.63 3.31
N MET A 23 -17.60 -4.85 2.33
CA MET A 23 -17.08 -3.78 1.48
C MET A 23 -18.15 -3.18 0.56
N LYS A 24 -19.06 -4.00 0.02
CA LYS A 24 -20.07 -3.57 -0.95
C LYS A 24 -21.44 -3.27 -0.33
N ASN A 25 -21.68 -3.62 0.93
CA ASN A 25 -22.98 -3.42 1.56
C ASN A 25 -23.27 -1.92 1.80
N PRO A 26 -24.38 -1.36 1.29
CA PRO A 26 -24.70 0.06 1.43
C PRO A 26 -25.07 0.49 2.85
N HIS A 27 -25.50 -0.45 3.71
CA HIS A 27 -25.95 -0.15 5.08
C HIS A 27 -24.80 -0.01 6.08
N ILE A 28 -23.59 -0.46 5.72
CA ILE A 28 -22.42 -0.35 6.60
C ILE A 28 -21.81 1.05 6.47
N LEU A 29 -21.56 1.67 7.61
CA LEU A 29 -20.93 2.98 7.70
C LEU A 29 -19.55 2.96 7.03
N MET A 30 -19.22 4.05 6.34
CA MET A 30 -17.95 4.15 5.61
C MET A 30 -16.75 3.98 6.54
N LYS A 31 -16.82 4.51 7.77
CA LYS A 31 -15.76 4.40 8.78
C LYS A 31 -15.39 2.94 9.09
N ASP A 32 -16.38 2.06 9.15
CA ASP A 32 -16.14 0.64 9.44
C ASP A 32 -15.50 -0.05 8.24
N LYS A 33 -15.98 0.26 7.02
CA LYS A 33 -15.34 -0.21 5.78
C LYS A 33 -13.89 0.24 5.68
N THR A 34 -13.61 1.51 6.01
CA THR A 34 -12.26 2.08 6.04
C THR A 34 -11.38 1.32 7.02
N THR A 35 -11.89 1.04 8.22
CA THR A 35 -11.18 0.30 9.26
C THR A 35 -10.85 -1.12 8.79
N VAL A 36 -11.83 -1.83 8.24
CA VAL A 36 -11.62 -3.18 7.69
C VAL A 36 -10.63 -3.15 6.52
N PHE A 37 -10.71 -2.15 5.64
CA PHE A 37 -9.79 -2.02 4.51
C PHE A 37 -8.35 -1.84 4.98
N ASN A 38 -8.12 -0.90 5.90
CA ASN A 38 -6.80 -0.59 6.45
C ASN A 38 -6.21 -1.77 7.24
N SER A 39 -7.05 -2.54 7.94
CA SER A 39 -6.60 -3.66 8.78
C SER A 39 -6.43 -4.98 8.02
N CYS A 40 -7.24 -5.23 6.97
CA CYS A 40 -7.27 -6.54 6.30
C CYS A 40 -6.76 -6.52 4.86
N ILE A 41 -7.05 -5.49 4.07
CA ILE A 41 -6.79 -5.47 2.63
C ILE A 41 -5.48 -4.75 2.33
N LEU A 42 -5.28 -3.59 2.96
CA LEU A 42 -4.06 -2.81 2.81
C LEU A 42 -2.80 -3.62 3.19
N PRO A 43 -2.77 -4.41 4.28
CA PRO A 43 -1.59 -5.21 4.62
C PRO A 43 -1.29 -6.29 3.59
N CYS A 44 -2.31 -6.89 2.95
CA CYS A 44 -2.10 -7.85 1.86
C CYS A 44 -1.40 -7.19 0.66
N LEU A 45 -1.73 -5.93 0.37
CA LEU A 45 -1.14 -5.15 -0.71
C LEU A 45 0.29 -4.68 -0.37
N THR A 46 0.55 -4.31 0.90
CA THR A 46 1.83 -3.77 1.36
C THR A 46 2.76 -4.82 1.98
N TYR A 47 2.41 -6.09 1.97
CA TYR A 47 3.25 -7.14 2.56
C TYR A 47 4.61 -7.16 1.87
N GLY A 48 5.69 -7.07 2.65
CA GLY A 48 7.06 -7.02 2.13
C GLY A 48 7.49 -5.65 1.60
N ALA A 49 6.66 -4.61 1.70
CA ALA A 49 6.98 -3.26 1.20
C ALA A 49 8.29 -2.67 1.77
N GLN A 50 8.74 -3.13 2.93
CA GLN A 50 9.98 -2.69 3.58
C GLN A 50 11.22 -3.00 2.75
N THR A 51 11.20 -4.10 1.98
CA THR A 51 12.34 -4.58 1.20
C THR A 51 12.26 -4.18 -0.28
N TRP A 52 11.17 -3.52 -0.70
CA TRP A 52 10.97 -3.19 -2.10
C TRP A 52 11.77 -1.95 -2.54
N ALA A 53 12.48 -2.09 -3.66
CA ALA A 53 13.03 -1.01 -4.45
C ALA A 53 12.08 -0.70 -5.61
N LEU A 54 11.00 0.03 -5.31
CA LEU A 54 9.95 0.30 -6.30
C LEU A 54 10.37 1.32 -7.35
N THR A 55 9.99 1.04 -8.60
CA THR A 55 9.96 2.05 -9.65
C THR A 55 8.67 2.89 -9.61
N ASN A 56 8.64 4.01 -10.33
CA ASN A 56 7.44 4.84 -10.47
C ASN A 56 6.27 4.06 -11.08
N LYS A 57 6.54 3.21 -12.10
CA LYS A 57 5.55 2.36 -12.75
C LYS A 57 4.91 1.38 -11.76
N GLN A 58 5.73 0.77 -10.92
CA GLN A 58 5.30 -0.18 -9.90
C GLN A 58 4.47 0.47 -8.78
N SER A 59 4.93 1.63 -8.30
CA SER A 59 4.19 2.42 -7.32
C SER A 59 2.82 2.84 -7.85
N ARG A 60 2.76 3.24 -9.14
CA ARG A 60 1.51 3.57 -9.83
C ARG A 60 0.57 2.36 -9.92
N ALA A 61 1.09 1.17 -10.21
CA ALA A 61 0.27 -0.05 -10.28
C ALA A 61 -0.43 -0.36 -8.94
N LEU A 62 0.28 -0.24 -7.83
CA LEU A 62 -0.29 -0.41 -6.49
C LEU A 62 -1.37 0.63 -6.18
N ARG A 63 -1.11 1.91 -6.51
CA ARG A 63 -2.10 2.99 -6.35
C ARG A 63 -3.34 2.76 -7.23
N VAL A 64 -3.18 2.32 -8.47
CA VAL A 64 -4.29 1.98 -9.37
C VAL A 64 -5.11 0.83 -8.80
N CYS A 65 -4.46 -0.20 -8.23
CA CYS A 65 -5.15 -1.30 -7.57
C CYS A 65 -6.03 -0.81 -6.41
N GLN A 66 -5.47 0.00 -5.51
CA GLN A 66 -6.21 0.63 -4.42
C GLN A 66 -7.40 1.46 -4.94
N ASN A 67 -7.18 2.35 -5.90
CA ASN A 67 -8.22 3.19 -6.48
C ASN A 67 -9.39 2.38 -7.07
N ARG A 68 -9.11 1.25 -7.71
CA ARG A 68 -10.14 0.35 -8.26
C ARG A 68 -10.95 -0.31 -7.15
N MET A 69 -10.31 -0.72 -6.05
CA MET A 69 -11.02 -1.28 -4.90
C MET A 69 -11.92 -0.24 -4.23
N GLU A 70 -11.45 1.00 -4.08
CA GLU A 70 -12.25 2.10 -3.53
C GLU A 70 -13.48 2.42 -4.39
N ARG A 71 -13.33 2.39 -5.72
CA ARG A 71 -14.49 2.52 -6.62
C ARG A 71 -15.49 1.38 -6.43
N SER A 72 -14.99 0.15 -6.33
CA SER A 72 -15.82 -1.04 -6.09
C SER A 72 -16.58 -0.96 -4.76
N MET A 73 -15.92 -0.44 -3.71
CA MET A 73 -16.49 -0.23 -2.37
C MET A 73 -17.67 0.76 -2.38
N LEU A 74 -17.60 1.79 -3.24
CA LEU A 74 -18.65 2.78 -3.43
C LEU A 74 -19.65 2.42 -4.53
N ASN A 75 -19.48 1.25 -5.17
CA ASN A 75 -20.25 0.81 -6.34
C ASN A 75 -20.25 1.82 -7.51
N ILE A 76 -19.15 2.56 -7.67
CA ILE A 76 -18.98 3.59 -8.72
C ILE A 76 -18.40 2.95 -9.98
N LYS A 77 -19.06 3.17 -11.11
CA LYS A 77 -18.59 2.76 -12.43
C LYS A 77 -17.59 3.78 -12.98
N LEU A 78 -16.86 3.37 -14.03
CA LEU A 78 -15.95 4.29 -14.72
C LEU A 78 -16.72 5.35 -15.54
N GLN A 79 -17.90 4.97 -16.02
CA GLN A 79 -18.83 5.83 -16.79
C GLN A 79 -19.32 7.04 -15.98
N ASP A 80 -19.41 6.92 -14.66
CA ASP A 80 -19.87 8.00 -13.77
C ASP A 80 -18.89 9.19 -13.75
N LYS A 81 -17.68 9.05 -14.33
CA LYS A 81 -16.64 10.10 -14.45
C LYS A 81 -16.31 10.82 -13.13
N ILE A 82 -16.57 10.16 -11.99
CA ILE A 82 -16.28 10.73 -10.66
C ILE A 82 -14.77 10.86 -10.46
N LYS A 83 -14.34 12.07 -10.08
CA LYS A 83 -12.95 12.41 -9.76
C LYS A 83 -12.44 11.57 -8.59
N LEU A 84 -11.18 11.13 -8.67
CA LEU A 84 -10.54 10.33 -7.64
C LEU A 84 -10.49 11.04 -6.27
N THR A 85 -10.31 12.37 -6.27
CA THR A 85 -10.35 13.20 -5.06
C THR A 85 -11.64 13.03 -4.28
N ASN A 86 -12.78 13.00 -4.97
CA ASN A 86 -14.09 12.85 -4.34
C ASN A 86 -14.26 11.45 -3.74
N ILE A 87 -13.76 10.42 -4.43
CA ILE A 87 -13.75 9.04 -3.92
C ILE A 87 -12.90 8.98 -2.64
N ARG A 88 -11.69 9.53 -2.68
CA ARG A 88 -10.75 9.53 -1.55
C ARG A 88 -11.30 10.28 -0.34
N ASN A 89 -11.99 11.40 -0.57
CA ASN A 89 -12.63 12.18 0.49
C ASN A 89 -13.77 11.42 1.17
N LYS A 90 -14.47 10.55 0.43
CA LYS A 90 -15.52 9.67 0.98
C LYS A 90 -14.93 8.48 1.73
N THR A 91 -13.99 7.75 1.13
CA THR A 91 -13.44 6.51 1.70
C THR A 91 -12.47 6.76 2.85
N LYS A 92 -11.68 7.84 2.81
CA LYS A 92 -10.66 8.19 3.84
C LYS A 92 -9.72 7.04 4.22
N VAL A 93 -9.50 6.10 3.30
CA VAL A 93 -8.61 4.95 3.46
C VAL A 93 -7.15 5.41 3.45
N GLU A 94 -6.26 4.75 4.19
CA GLU A 94 -4.83 5.10 4.19
C GLU A 94 -4.22 4.95 2.77
N ASP A 95 -3.35 5.87 2.36
CA ASP A 95 -2.68 5.76 1.06
C ASP A 95 -1.65 4.63 1.10
N VAL A 96 -1.72 3.71 0.13
CA VAL A 96 -0.74 2.64 -0.04
C VAL A 96 0.67 3.19 -0.09
N THR A 97 0.90 4.27 -0.83
CA THR A 97 2.24 4.87 -0.99
C THR A 97 2.76 5.45 0.32
N TYR A 98 1.89 6.06 1.12
CA TYR A 98 2.25 6.54 2.46
C TYR A 98 2.57 5.37 3.40
N THR A 99 1.70 4.36 3.42
CA THR A 99 1.84 3.16 4.25
C THR A 99 3.15 2.44 3.96
N MET A 100 3.53 2.31 2.70
CA MET A 100 4.79 1.70 2.30
C MET A 100 6.01 2.49 2.77
N LYS A 101 6.00 3.82 2.61
CA LYS A 101 7.06 4.70 3.13
C LYS A 101 7.17 4.59 4.65
N LYS A 102 6.03 4.55 5.36
CA LYS A 102 5.96 4.36 6.81
C LYS A 102 6.55 3.02 7.23
N LEU A 103 6.18 1.92 6.56
CA LEU A 103 6.72 0.59 6.82
C LEU A 103 8.24 0.54 6.60
N LYS A 104 8.73 1.11 5.49
CA LYS A 104 10.16 1.20 5.19
C LYS A 104 10.91 2.00 6.25
N SER A 105 10.36 3.13 6.69
CA SER A 105 10.95 3.97 7.73
C SER A 105 11.01 3.23 9.08
N LYS A 106 9.93 2.54 9.48
CA LYS A 106 9.90 1.71 10.69
C LYS A 106 10.97 0.60 10.66
N TRP A 107 11.19 -0.01 9.50
CA TRP A 107 12.23 -1.03 9.34
C TRP A 107 13.64 -0.45 9.50
N VAL A 108 13.90 0.70 8.89
CA VAL A 108 15.18 1.43 9.05
C VAL A 108 15.40 1.81 10.53
N GLU A 109 14.38 2.34 11.19
CA GLU A 109 14.44 2.70 12.61
C GLU A 109 14.72 1.48 13.51
N HIS A 110 14.03 0.36 13.26
CA HIS A 110 14.30 -0.91 13.94
C HIS A 110 15.76 -1.36 13.75
N MET A 111 16.30 -1.24 12.54
CA MET A 111 17.69 -1.57 12.26
C MET A 111 18.68 -0.64 12.96
N ILE A 112 18.39 0.66 13.05
CA ILE A 112 19.26 1.63 13.74
C ILE A 112 19.31 1.35 15.24
N ARG A 113 18.16 1.04 15.87
CA ARG A 113 18.07 0.68 17.30
C ARG A 113 18.88 -0.57 17.67
N SER A 114 19.12 -1.48 16.73
CA SER A 114 19.97 -2.65 16.98
C SER A 114 21.42 -2.23 17.25
N LYS A 115 21.94 -2.60 18.42
CA LYS A 115 23.35 -2.42 18.82
C LYS A 115 24.30 -3.37 18.07
N LYS A 116 23.79 -4.48 17.52
CA LYS A 116 24.59 -5.44 16.74
C LYS A 116 25.10 -4.79 15.45
N LYS A 117 26.40 -4.94 15.17
CA LYS A 117 27.01 -4.59 13.89
C LYS A 117 26.45 -5.51 12.80
N LYS A 118 25.79 -4.94 11.80
CA LYS A 118 25.17 -5.67 10.68
C LYS A 118 25.50 -4.92 9.39
N TRP A 119 25.92 -5.66 8.37
CA TRP A 119 26.19 -5.13 7.02
C TRP A 119 25.02 -4.30 6.47
N THR A 120 23.78 -4.73 6.72
CA THR A 120 22.58 -3.99 6.30
C THR A 120 22.50 -2.59 6.90
N LYS A 121 22.93 -2.40 8.16
CA LYS A 121 22.96 -1.10 8.83
C LYS A 121 24.04 -0.21 8.22
N GLU A 122 25.24 -0.74 8.02
CA GLU A 122 26.36 -0.02 7.42
C GLU A 122 26.02 0.45 6.01
N VAL A 123 25.50 -0.42 5.15
CA VAL A 123 25.11 -0.11 3.76
C VAL A 123 23.97 0.92 3.68
N THR A 124 23.14 1.02 4.72
CA THR A 124 22.01 1.98 4.77
C THR A 124 22.44 3.35 5.25
N VAL A 125 23.34 3.42 6.25
CA VAL A 125 23.89 4.68 6.76
C VAL A 125 24.99 5.24 5.85
N TRP A 126 25.58 4.39 5.01
CA TRP A 126 26.65 4.79 4.10
C TRP A 126 26.22 5.89 3.13
N CYS A 127 26.77 7.08 3.33
CA CYS A 127 26.71 8.20 2.40
C CYS A 127 28.03 8.28 1.63
N PRO A 128 28.05 8.06 0.30
CA PRO A 128 29.27 8.24 -0.47
C PRO A 128 29.63 9.73 -0.52
N ARG A 129 30.79 10.08 0.03
CA ARG A 129 31.31 11.46 -0.06
C ARG A 129 31.85 11.82 -1.45
N TYR A 130 32.23 10.82 -2.26
CA TYR A 130 32.91 11.03 -3.55
C TYR A 130 32.51 10.05 -4.68
N GLY A 131 31.30 9.47 -4.66
CA GLY A 131 30.91 8.51 -5.71
C GLY A 131 29.42 8.23 -5.84
N LYS A 132 28.95 7.94 -7.07
CA LYS A 132 27.59 7.46 -7.32
C LYS A 132 27.48 6.00 -6.88
N ARG A 133 26.37 5.63 -6.24
CA ARG A 133 26.02 4.23 -5.95
C ARG A 133 25.84 3.54 -7.31
N ARG A 134 26.78 2.66 -7.67
CA ARG A 134 26.70 1.82 -8.88
C ARG A 134 25.51 0.87 -8.82
#